data_AF-A0A9D2QEW4-F1
#
_entry.id   AF-A0A9D2QEW4-F1
#
_cell.length_a   1.000
_cell.length_b   1.000
_cell.length_c   1.000
_cell.angle_alpha   90.00
_cell.angle_beta   90.00
_cell.angle_gamma   90.00
#
_symmetry.space_group_name_H-M   'P 1'
#
loop_
_entity.id
_entity.type
_entity.pdbx_description
1 polymer ?
#
loop_
_entity_poly.entity_id
_entity_poly.type
_entity_poly.pdbx_seq_one_letter_code
_entity_poly.pdbx_strand_id
1 'polypeptide(L)'
;MPRDGASYLGTWREDGPGWSASSAHGGTETYLVRRMGATAAVKHYVCPGCNQGIPPGVAHLVAWPDTLTGAEYRRHWHTACWQRRR
;
A
#
# COMPACT_ATOMS: atom_id res chain seq x y z
N MET A 1 20.08 20.60 6.83
CA MET A 1 19.19 19.51 6.36
C MET A 1 17.77 20.06 6.29
N PRO A 2 17.09 20.03 5.13
CA PRO A 2 15.74 20.60 5.00
C PRO A 2 14.71 19.78 5.80
N ARG A 3 13.76 20.47 6.44
CA ARG A 3 12.77 19.90 7.38
C ARG A 3 11.49 19.36 6.71
N ASP A 4 11.37 19.53 5.40
CA ASP A 4 10.17 19.16 4.65
C ASP A 4 10.53 18.15 3.55
N GLY A 5 10.85 16.92 3.98
CA GLY A 5 11.30 15.81 3.13
C GLY A 5 10.21 15.18 2.26
N ALA A 6 9.39 15.99 1.58
CA ALA A 6 8.48 15.51 0.53
C ALA A 6 9.24 15.31 -0.78
N SER A 7 10.28 14.48 -0.77
CA SER A 7 10.83 13.89 -1.98
C SER A 7 10.00 12.66 -2.33
N TYR A 8 9.87 12.34 -3.62
CA TYR A 8 9.31 11.07 -4.11
C TYR A 8 10.21 9.85 -3.77
N LEU A 9 10.76 9.80 -2.56
CA LEU A 9 11.62 8.74 -2.03
C LEU A 9 10.77 7.82 -1.15
N GLY A 10 10.51 6.60 -1.61
CA GLY A 10 9.90 5.57 -0.77
C GLY A 10 8.69 4.85 -1.35
N THR A 11 8.46 4.94 -2.66
CA THR A 11 7.67 3.92 -3.36
C THR A 11 8.61 2.83 -3.87
N TRP A 12 8.39 1.57 -3.51
CA TRP A 12 9.17 0.42 -4.00
C TRP A 12 8.26 -0.63 -4.61
N ARG A 13 8.84 -1.58 -5.36
CA ARG A 13 8.12 -2.66 -6.02
C ARG A 13 8.15 -3.92 -5.15
N GLU A 14 7.00 -4.57 -4.98
CA GLU A 14 6.88 -5.91 -4.38
C GLU A 14 5.85 -6.76 -5.11
N ASP A 15 5.79 -8.05 -4.81
CA ASP A 15 4.70 -8.92 -5.21
C ASP A 15 3.34 -8.42 -4.67
N GLY A 16 2.33 -8.52 -5.50
CA GLY A 16 0.94 -8.26 -5.12
C GLY A 16 0.38 -9.34 -4.21
N PRO A 17 -0.76 -9.08 -3.57
CA PRO A 17 -1.50 -10.12 -2.84
C PRO A 17 -1.90 -11.26 -3.78
N GLY A 18 -1.81 -12.51 -3.34
CA GLY A 18 -2.12 -13.68 -4.18
C GLY A 18 -3.58 -13.77 -4.66
N TRP A 19 -4.48 -12.95 -4.12
CA TRP A 19 -5.88 -12.83 -4.55
C TRP A 19 -6.14 -11.66 -5.51
N SER A 20 -5.12 -10.85 -5.87
CA SER A 20 -5.31 -9.78 -6.85
C SER A 20 -5.79 -10.34 -8.19
N ALA A 21 -6.65 -9.60 -8.89
CA ALA A 21 -7.32 -10.06 -10.12
C ALA A 21 -6.34 -10.59 -11.18
N SER A 22 -5.12 -10.07 -11.23
CA SER A 22 -4.09 -10.46 -12.20
C SER A 22 -3.25 -11.67 -11.78
N SER A 23 -3.41 -12.16 -10.54
CA SER A 23 -2.78 -13.41 -10.07
C SER A 23 -3.40 -14.67 -10.70
N ALA A 24 -4.50 -14.51 -11.45
CA ALA A 24 -5.20 -15.58 -12.14
C ALA A 24 -4.36 -16.33 -13.20
N HIS A 25 -3.25 -15.74 -13.68
CA HIS A 25 -2.35 -16.35 -14.67
C HIS A 25 -1.13 -17.07 -14.06
N GLY A 26 -1.13 -17.36 -12.75
CA GLY A 26 -0.06 -18.12 -12.10
C GLY A 26 1.23 -17.32 -11.83
N GLY A 27 1.19 -15.99 -12.00
CA GLY A 27 2.26 -15.07 -11.61
C GLY A 27 1.78 -14.04 -10.60
N THR A 28 2.65 -13.61 -9.69
CA THR A 28 2.38 -12.49 -8.78
C THR A 28 2.49 -11.16 -9.54
N GLU A 29 1.39 -10.42 -9.64
CA GLU A 29 1.41 -9.06 -10.20
C GLU A 29 2.36 -8.16 -9.42
N THR A 30 3.11 -7.28 -10.09
CA THR A 30 3.99 -6.31 -9.41
C THR A 30 3.16 -5.15 -8.87
N TYR A 31 3.36 -4.83 -7.60
CA TYR A 31 2.72 -3.72 -6.91
C TYR A 31 3.74 -2.66 -6.52
N LEU A 32 3.36 -1.40 -6.70
CA LEU A 32 4.03 -0.26 -6.11
C LEU A 32 3.51 -0.04 -4.70
N VAL A 33 4.42 0.10 -3.74
CA VAL A 33 4.14 0.20 -2.31
C VAL A 33 4.79 1.44 -1.76
N ARG A 34 4.05 2.25 -1.00
CA ARG A 34 4.53 3.47 -0.36
C ARG A 34 4.22 3.48 1.13
N ARG A 35 5.18 3.91 1.95
CA ARG A 35 4.94 4.19 3.37
C ARG A 35 4.18 5.50 3.56
N MET A 36 3.13 5.46 4.37
CA MET A 36 2.44 6.63 4.89
C MET A 36 2.79 6.79 6.37
N GLY A 37 3.40 7.92 6.72
CA GLY A 37 3.69 8.26 8.10
C GLY A 37 2.42 8.58 8.89
N ALA A 38 2.46 8.40 10.21
CA ALA A 38 1.36 8.69 11.14
C ALA A 38 0.78 10.09 10.95
N THR A 39 1.63 11.12 10.87
CA THR A 39 1.22 12.52 10.69
C THR A 39 0.50 12.78 9.37
N ALA A 40 0.82 12.02 8.32
CA ALA A 40 0.18 12.14 7.00
C ALA A 40 -1.11 11.31 6.91
N ALA A 41 -1.35 10.38 7.84
CA ALA A 41 -2.52 9.53 7.90
C ALA A 41 -3.69 10.30 8.56
N VAL A 42 -4.32 11.22 7.82
CA VAL A 42 -5.40 12.07 8.35
C VAL A 42 -6.81 11.51 8.09
N LYS A 43 -6.91 10.37 7.39
CA LYS A 43 -8.18 9.75 6.99
C LYS A 43 -8.26 8.31 7.50
N HIS A 44 -9.49 7.86 7.74
CA HIS A 44 -9.78 6.46 8.05
C HIS A 44 -9.86 5.64 6.76
N TYR A 45 -9.26 4.44 6.77
CA TYR A 45 -9.31 3.49 5.66
C TYR A 45 -9.61 2.07 6.14
N VAL A 46 -10.05 1.19 5.25
CA VAL A 46 -10.24 -0.24 5.57
C VAL A 46 -9.11 -1.04 4.94
N CYS A 47 -8.45 -1.86 5.77
CA CYS A 47 -7.39 -2.76 5.34
C CYS A 47 -8.00 -4.00 4.67
N PRO A 48 -7.68 -4.30 3.40
CA PRO A 48 -8.25 -5.46 2.70
C PRO A 48 -7.72 -6.80 3.23
N GLY A 49 -6.57 -6.83 3.91
CA GLY A 49 -5.99 -8.07 4.45
C GLY A 49 -6.67 -8.59 5.73
N CYS A 50 -7.25 -7.71 6.54
CA CYS A 50 -7.92 -8.08 7.80
C CYS A 50 -9.36 -7.56 7.91
N ASN A 51 -9.81 -6.77 6.93
CA ASN A 51 -11.11 -6.08 6.94
C ASN A 51 -11.34 -5.17 8.17
N GLN A 52 -10.26 -4.68 8.78
CA GLN A 52 -10.32 -3.76 9.92
C GLN A 52 -9.90 -2.34 9.53
N GLY A 53 -10.33 -1.38 10.34
CA GLY A 53 -10.01 0.03 10.17
C GLY A 53 -8.53 0.36 10.39
N ILE A 54 -8.03 1.29 9.59
CA ILE A 54 -6.77 2.01 9.78
C ILE A 54 -7.18 3.43 10.18
N PRO A 55 -7.19 3.76 11.48
CA PRO A 55 -7.60 5.09 11.93
C PRO A 55 -6.54 6.15 11.59
N PRO A 56 -6.94 7.44 11.61
CA PRO A 56 -5.99 8.55 11.50
C PRO A 56 -4.87 8.46 12.55
N GLY A 57 -3.68 8.93 12.21
CA GLY A 57 -2.50 8.86 13.08
C GLY A 57 -1.77 7.51 13.06
N VAL A 58 -2.26 6.51 12.32
CA VAL A 58 -1.59 5.21 12.21
C VAL A 58 -0.71 5.16 10.96
N ALA A 59 0.58 4.91 11.15
CA ALA A 59 1.50 4.66 10.06
C ALA A 59 1.13 3.35 9.35
N HIS A 60 1.05 3.39 8.02
CA HIS A 60 0.53 2.28 7.22
C HIS A 60 1.14 2.29 5.80
N LEU A 61 0.76 1.32 4.98
CA LEU A 61 1.22 1.20 3.60
C LEU A 61 0.09 1.51 2.62
N VAL A 62 0.45 2.12 1.51
CA VAL A 62 -0.43 2.29 0.35
C VAL A 62 0.16 1.48 -0.78
N ALA A 63 -0.62 0.54 -1.32
CA ALA A 63 -0.18 -0.36 -2.37
C ALA A 63 -1.13 -0.32 -3.56
N TRP A 64 -0.59 -0.39 -4.77
CA TRP A 64 -1.35 -0.40 -6.02
C TRP A 64 -0.62 -1.16 -7.13
N PRO A 65 -1.32 -1.67 -8.16
CA PRO A 65 -0.68 -2.34 -9.30
C PRO A 65 0.32 -1.42 -10.01
N ASP A 66 1.46 -1.96 -10.47
CA ASP A 66 2.42 -1.25 -11.34
C ASP A 66 1.90 -1.18 -12.78
N THR A 67 0.73 -0.56 -12.97
CA THR A 67 0.08 -0.35 -14.26
C THR A 67 -0.19 1.14 -14.48
N LEU A 68 -0.45 1.54 -15.73
CA LEU A 68 -0.66 2.95 -16.10
C LEU A 68 -1.78 3.62 -15.29
N THR A 69 -2.84 2.87 -14.98
CA THR A 69 -3.99 3.31 -14.17
C THR A 69 -3.94 2.79 -12.73
N GLY A 70 -2.95 1.99 -12.35
CA GLY A 70 -2.94 1.28 -11.07
C GLY A 70 -3.09 2.19 -9.85
N ALA A 71 -2.55 3.41 -9.90
CA ALA A 71 -2.59 4.38 -8.80
C ALA A 71 -4.02 4.82 -8.39
N GLU A 72 -5.00 4.71 -9.29
CA GLU A 72 -6.41 4.99 -8.96
C GLU A 72 -7.04 3.89 -8.11
N TYR A 73 -6.52 2.66 -8.20
CA TYR A 73 -6.95 1.47 -7.45
C TYR A 73 -6.15 1.27 -6.16
N ARG A 74 -5.44 2.30 -5.69
CA ARG A 74 -4.61 2.21 -4.47
C ARG A 74 -5.41 1.80 -3.25
N ARG A 75 -4.85 0.87 -2.49
CA ARG A 75 -5.44 0.37 -1.24
C ARG A 75 -4.51 0.61 -0.07
N HIS A 76 -5.11 0.81 1.10
CA HIS A 76 -4.41 1.10 2.34
C HIS A 76 -4.33 -0.19 3.17
N TRP A 77 -3.15 -0.49 3.68
CA TRP A 77 -2.85 -1.72 4.39
C TRP A 77 -2.14 -1.41 5.70
N HIS A 78 -2.49 -2.09 6.78
CA HIS A 78 -1.58 -2.17 7.92
C HIS A 78 -0.26 -2.77 7.47
N THR A 79 0.86 -2.27 7.98
CA THR A 79 2.20 -2.78 7.62
C THR A 79 2.33 -4.29 7.87
N ALA A 80 1.79 -4.78 8.99
CA ALA A 80 1.80 -6.20 9.33
C ALA A 80 0.93 -7.05 8.38
N CYS A 81 -0.23 -6.54 7.96
CA CYS A 81 -1.11 -7.24 7.02
C CYS A 81 -0.47 -7.35 5.64
N TRP A 82 0.20 -6.29 5.18
CA TRP A 82 0.95 -6.34 3.93
C TRP A 82 2.02 -7.42 3.97
N GLN A 83 2.85 -7.49 5.01
CA GLN A 83 3.93 -8.48 5.12
C GLN A 83 3.45 -9.95 5.15
N ARG A 84 2.19 -10.20 5.54
CA ARG A 84 1.57 -11.54 5.65
C ARG A 84 0.66 -11.90 4.48
N ARG A 85 0.60 -11.08 3.44
CA ARG A 85 -0.37 -11.21 2.31
C ARG A 85 -0.07 -12.33 1.32
N ARG A 86 1.09 -12.97 1.47
CA ARG A 86 1.71 -13.90 0.54
C ARG A 86 1.57 -15.32 1.05
#